data_AF-Q66S89-F1
#
_entry.id   AF-Q66S89-F1
#
_cell.length_a   1.000
_cell.length_b   1.000
_cell.length_c   1.000
_cell.angle_alpha   90.00
_cell.angle_beta   90.00
_cell.angle_gamma   90.00
#
_symmetry.space_group_name_H-M   'P 1'
#
loop_
_entity.id
_entity.type
_entity.pdbx_description
1 polymer ?
#
loop_
_entity_poly.entity_id
_entity_poly.type
_entity_poly.pdbx_seq_one_letter_code
_entity_poly.pdbx_strand_id
1 'polypeptide(L)'
;MTQRKSGWGAPTGRIAALHSLCTPLTAPANAQITCDQSTCALVCDQGFIGVGKRRTKCRWNASKQFFWKKQLGTCETCEDLTAPAHLVEECSFNFTGKKKCKYTCPAGENMMLPGSATQPKVFAAACKCPRGTNPRVCGWWGRKFSTTTAMAQADLDAITCIEGTATTAAPTTTSAAAASTTGAAGSTTGAAGSTTGAAGSTTGAAGSTTAAPVSTTGASGSTTAAPASTTAVPASSTTGGSTLRADCITQLTADGHNDPTEGKIMTRA
;
A
#
# COMPACT_ATOMS: atom_id res chain seq x y z
N MET A 1 0.27 -7.80 -0.14
CA MET A 1 1.14 -8.88 0.37
C MET A 1 0.28 -9.86 1.15
N THR A 2 -0.03 -11.01 0.58
CA THR A 2 -0.77 -12.07 1.27
C THR A 2 0.18 -12.69 2.30
N GLN A 3 0.02 -12.37 3.59
CA GLN A 3 0.77 -13.09 4.62
C GLN A 3 0.42 -14.58 4.53
N ARG A 4 1.43 -15.45 4.70
CA ARG A 4 1.17 -16.89 4.84
C ARG A 4 0.20 -17.08 6.01
N LYS A 5 -0.92 -17.77 5.78
CA LYS A 5 -1.96 -17.95 6.79
C LYS A 5 -1.49 -18.80 7.99
N SER A 6 -0.46 -19.63 7.80
CA SER A 6 0.09 -20.53 8.83
C SER A 6 1.60 -20.76 8.64
N GLY A 7 2.25 -21.32 9.66
CA GLY A 7 3.66 -21.74 9.63
C GLY A 7 4.68 -20.61 9.82
N TRP A 8 4.25 -19.46 10.35
CA TRP A 8 5.11 -18.30 10.63
C TRP A 8 5.25 -18.01 12.13
N GLY A 9 4.29 -18.48 12.93
CA GLY A 9 4.27 -18.34 14.37
C GLY A 9 5.28 -19.27 15.04
N ALA A 10 5.79 -18.87 16.20
CA ALA A 10 6.64 -19.75 16.98
C ALA A 10 5.84 -20.97 17.46
N PRO A 11 6.38 -22.19 17.34
CA PRO A 11 5.68 -23.40 17.77
C PRO A 11 5.37 -23.34 19.27
N THR A 12 4.37 -24.11 19.69
CA THR A 12 4.05 -24.30 21.11
C THR A 12 5.08 -25.20 21.78
N GLY A 13 5.15 -25.14 23.10
CA GLY A 13 6.05 -25.93 23.93
C GLY A 13 5.88 -25.61 25.41
N ARG A 14 6.80 -26.07 26.26
CA ARG A 14 6.69 -25.93 27.73
C ARG A 14 6.40 -24.51 28.21
N ILE A 15 7.02 -23.50 27.58
CA ILE A 15 6.87 -22.08 27.96
C ILE A 15 5.94 -21.34 26.99
N ALA A 16 5.84 -21.79 25.73
CA ALA A 16 5.09 -21.14 24.68
C ALA A 16 3.72 -21.82 24.52
N ALA A 17 2.67 -21.16 24.99
CA ALA A 17 1.32 -21.69 24.93
C ALA A 17 0.65 -21.34 23.59
N LEU A 18 -0.36 -22.13 23.20
CA LEU A 18 -1.20 -21.81 22.05
C LEU A 18 -1.88 -20.45 22.27
N HIS A 19 -1.96 -19.63 21.22
CA HIS A 19 -2.49 -18.26 21.33
C HIS A 19 -3.90 -18.19 21.95
N SER A 20 -4.74 -19.21 21.74
CA SER A 20 -6.12 -19.30 22.23
C SER A 20 -6.22 -19.51 23.75
N LEU A 21 -5.13 -19.88 24.42
CA LEU A 21 -5.08 -20.04 25.88
C LEU A 21 -4.85 -18.71 26.60
N CYS A 22 -4.33 -17.70 25.89
CA CYS A 22 -4.20 -16.35 26.42
C CYS A 22 -5.49 -15.54 26.18
N THR A 23 -5.68 -14.49 26.98
CA THR A 23 -6.78 -13.53 26.80
C THR A 23 -6.82 -13.02 25.35
N PRO A 24 -7.99 -12.99 24.69
CA PRO A 24 -8.11 -12.46 23.34
C PRO A 24 -7.54 -11.04 23.23
N LEU A 25 -6.76 -10.79 22.18
CA LEU A 25 -6.20 -9.48 21.91
C LEU A 25 -7.21 -8.64 21.13
N THR A 26 -7.45 -7.41 21.59
CA THR A 26 -8.26 -6.43 20.84
C THR A 26 -7.39 -5.73 19.80
N ALA A 27 -7.84 -5.72 18.55
CA ALA A 27 -7.14 -4.98 17.50
C ALA A 27 -7.29 -3.47 17.71
N PRO A 28 -6.20 -2.69 17.63
CA PRO A 28 -6.28 -1.23 17.63
C PRO A 28 -6.88 -0.73 16.31
N ALA A 29 -7.23 0.55 16.25
CA ALA A 29 -7.75 1.18 15.03
C ALA A 29 -6.79 0.99 13.83
N ASN A 30 -7.37 0.83 12.64
CA ASN A 30 -6.67 0.62 11.36
C ASN A 30 -5.72 -0.59 11.36
N ALA A 31 -6.12 -1.63 12.11
CA ALA A 31 -5.34 -2.83 12.26
C ALA A 31 -6.20 -4.06 12.48
N GLN A 32 -5.59 -5.20 12.24
CA GLN A 32 -6.10 -6.52 12.56
C GLN A 32 -5.02 -7.32 13.29
N ILE A 33 -5.45 -8.32 14.06
CA ILE A 33 -4.55 -9.25 14.74
C ILE A 33 -4.70 -10.62 14.09
N THR A 34 -3.57 -11.15 13.63
CA THR A 34 -3.51 -12.50 13.06
C THR A 34 -2.60 -13.36 13.95
N CYS A 35 -3.08 -14.53 14.33
CA CYS A 35 -2.35 -15.44 15.21
C CYS A 35 -2.02 -16.75 14.49
N ASP A 36 -0.87 -17.31 14.86
CA ASP A 36 -0.41 -18.62 14.41
C ASP A 36 0.42 -19.24 15.54
N GLN A 37 0.09 -20.48 15.93
CA GLN A 37 0.73 -21.19 17.05
C GLN A 37 0.74 -20.35 18.34
N SER A 38 1.92 -20.09 18.93
CA SER A 38 2.05 -19.27 20.14
C SER A 38 2.16 -17.77 19.87
N THR A 39 2.09 -17.31 18.61
CA THR A 39 2.43 -15.94 18.24
C THR A 39 1.27 -15.21 17.56
N CYS A 40 1.01 -13.98 18.00
CA CYS A 40 0.10 -13.07 17.32
C CYS A 40 0.87 -11.88 16.74
N ALA A 41 0.44 -11.42 15.57
CA ALA A 41 1.00 -10.31 14.83
C ALA A 41 -0.04 -9.21 14.62
N LEU A 42 0.37 -7.97 14.85
CA LEU A 42 -0.35 -6.78 14.44
C LEU A 42 -0.10 -6.56 12.94
N VAL A 43 -1.15 -6.65 12.15
CA VAL A 43 -1.15 -6.33 10.72
C VAL A 43 -1.93 -5.03 10.57
N CYS A 44 -1.28 -4.01 10.00
CA CYS A 44 -1.91 -2.71 9.78
C CYS A 44 -2.60 -2.71 8.42
N ASP A 45 -3.65 -1.91 8.30
CA ASP A 45 -4.35 -1.69 7.05
C ASP A 45 -3.46 -0.93 6.05
N GLN A 46 -3.88 -0.90 4.78
CA GLN A 46 -3.13 -0.18 3.75
C GLN A 46 -3.04 1.32 4.10
N GLY A 47 -1.84 1.87 3.94
CA GLY A 47 -1.52 3.24 4.33
C GLY A 47 -0.94 3.36 5.74
N PHE A 48 -1.17 2.36 6.60
CA PHE A 48 -0.76 2.42 8.01
C PHE A 48 0.51 1.61 8.29
N ILE A 49 1.25 2.06 9.30
CA ILE A 49 2.56 1.57 9.67
C ILE A 49 2.56 1.23 11.16
N GLY A 50 2.92 -0.02 11.48
CA GLY A 50 2.97 -0.48 12.87
C GLY A 50 4.07 0.21 13.68
N VAL A 51 3.67 0.94 14.72
CA VAL A 51 4.50 1.61 15.71
C VAL A 51 4.53 0.76 16.99
N GLY A 52 5.67 0.70 17.68
CA GLY A 52 5.83 -0.18 18.85
C GLY A 52 6.06 -1.67 18.49
N LYS A 53 5.53 -2.57 19.33
CA LYS A 53 5.72 -4.03 19.18
C LYS A 53 4.67 -4.60 18.25
N ARG A 54 5.13 -5.20 17.14
CA ARG A 54 4.24 -5.74 16.10
C ARG A 54 3.92 -7.23 16.27
N ARG A 55 4.56 -7.91 17.22
CA ARG A 55 4.33 -9.32 17.52
C ARG A 55 4.42 -9.55 19.01
N THR A 56 3.60 -10.46 19.50
CA THR A 56 3.64 -10.94 20.88
C THR A 56 3.48 -12.45 20.92
N LYS A 57 3.94 -13.08 22.00
CA LYS A 57 3.87 -14.53 22.20
C LYS A 57 3.03 -14.84 23.44
N CYS A 58 2.11 -15.78 23.31
CA CYS A 58 1.40 -16.36 24.43
C CYS A 58 2.36 -17.27 25.20
N ARG A 59 2.44 -17.09 26.50
CA ARG A 59 3.33 -17.83 27.37
C ARG A 59 2.58 -18.29 28.61
N TRP A 60 3.08 -19.38 29.19
CA TRP A 60 2.62 -19.85 30.48
C TRP A 60 3.71 -19.69 31.54
N ASN A 61 3.29 -19.30 32.74
CA ASN A 61 4.10 -19.31 33.96
C ASN A 61 3.17 -19.59 35.15
N ALA A 62 3.59 -20.43 36.10
CA ALA A 62 2.85 -20.73 37.32
C ALA A 62 2.28 -19.49 38.04
N SER A 63 3.04 -18.39 38.10
CA SER A 63 2.60 -17.17 38.79
C SER A 63 1.67 -16.28 37.97
N LYS A 64 1.75 -16.31 36.63
CA LYS A 64 1.00 -15.39 35.73
C LYS A 64 -0.07 -16.10 34.91
N GLN A 65 -0.18 -17.42 35.06
CA GLN A 65 -0.95 -18.29 34.17
C GLN A 65 -0.61 -18.01 32.70
N PHE A 66 -1.60 -17.99 31.81
CA PHE A 66 -1.40 -17.64 30.40
C PHE A 66 -1.34 -16.12 30.23
N PHE A 67 -0.25 -15.62 29.66
CA PHE A 67 -0.04 -14.18 29.46
C PHE A 67 0.68 -13.86 28.15
N TRP A 68 0.46 -12.65 27.65
CA TRP A 68 1.18 -12.12 26.51
C TRP A 68 2.54 -11.55 26.92
N LYS A 69 3.62 -12.00 26.27
CA LYS A 69 5.00 -11.57 26.58
C LYS A 69 5.18 -10.05 26.48
N LYS A 70 4.51 -9.41 25.54
CA LYS A 70 4.54 -7.96 25.28
C LYS A 70 3.17 -7.46 24.87
N GLN A 71 2.85 -6.22 25.22
CA GLN A 71 1.71 -5.51 24.65
C GLN A 71 1.99 -5.19 23.17
N LEU A 72 0.98 -5.35 22.32
CA LEU A 72 1.07 -4.94 20.92
C LEU A 72 1.01 -3.41 20.82
N GLY A 73 1.67 -2.87 19.80
CA GLY A 73 1.62 -1.45 19.49
C GLY A 73 0.41 -1.08 18.65
N THR A 74 0.49 0.09 18.03
CA THR A 74 -0.58 0.72 17.23
C THR A 74 -0.17 0.79 15.75
N CYS A 75 -1.11 1.19 14.90
CA CYS A 75 -0.87 1.47 13.50
C CYS A 75 -1.09 2.97 13.26
N GLU A 76 -0.07 3.64 12.76
CA GLU A 76 -0.07 5.09 12.51
C GLU A 76 0.12 5.38 11.03
N THR A 77 -0.31 6.55 10.57
CA THR A 77 -0.14 7.03 9.19
C THR A 77 0.48 8.41 9.22
N CYS A 78 0.97 8.85 8.06
CA CYS A 78 1.30 10.25 7.84
C CYS A 78 0.03 11.03 7.55
N GLU A 79 -0.01 12.26 8.03
CA GLU A 79 -0.93 13.29 7.58
C GLU A 79 -0.71 13.53 6.09
N ASP A 80 -1.78 13.67 5.31
CA ASP A 80 -1.67 13.81 3.86
C ASP A 80 -1.16 15.21 3.50
N LEU A 81 -0.20 15.26 2.58
CA LEU A 81 0.26 16.52 2.00
C LEU A 81 -0.66 16.87 0.83
N THR A 82 -0.79 18.16 0.54
CA THR A 82 -1.56 18.64 -0.61
C THR A 82 -0.60 19.25 -1.61
N ALA A 83 -0.50 18.71 -2.82
CA ALA A 83 0.33 19.35 -3.83
C ALA A 83 -0.18 20.75 -4.21
N PRO A 84 0.73 21.73 -4.37
CA PRO A 84 0.39 23.03 -4.91
C PRO A 84 -0.04 22.90 -6.38
N ALA A 85 -0.81 23.89 -6.88
CA ALA A 85 -1.46 23.82 -8.19
C ALA A 85 -0.53 23.60 -9.39
N HIS A 86 0.74 24.00 -9.28
CA HIS A 86 1.75 23.82 -10.32
C HIS A 86 2.44 22.44 -10.28
N LEU A 87 1.96 21.51 -9.43
CA LEU A 87 2.43 20.14 -9.37
C LEU A 87 1.28 19.16 -9.54
N VAL A 88 1.54 18.12 -10.32
CA VAL A 88 0.65 16.95 -10.44
C VAL A 88 1.06 15.94 -9.39
N GLU A 89 0.12 15.54 -8.53
CA GLU A 89 0.31 14.55 -7.48
C GLU A 89 -0.41 13.24 -7.77
N GLU A 90 0.33 12.13 -7.67
CA GLU A 90 -0.20 10.78 -7.76
C GLU A 90 0.18 9.96 -6.53
N CYS A 91 -0.77 9.79 -5.62
CA CYS A 91 -0.60 8.96 -4.43
C CYS A 91 -1.07 7.52 -4.66
N SER A 92 -0.25 6.57 -4.21
CA SER A 92 -0.52 5.14 -4.27
C SER A 92 0.06 4.42 -3.07
N PHE A 93 -0.31 3.15 -2.88
CA PHE A 93 0.37 2.29 -1.91
C PHE A 93 1.53 1.56 -2.57
N ASN A 94 2.69 1.57 -1.91
CA ASN A 94 3.81 0.76 -2.37
C ASN A 94 3.56 -0.74 -2.12
N PHE A 95 4.47 -1.59 -2.60
CA PHE A 95 4.38 -3.05 -2.41
C PHE A 95 4.28 -3.46 -0.92
N THR A 96 4.83 -2.66 0.00
CA THR A 96 4.75 -2.87 1.47
C THR A 96 3.47 -2.31 2.10
N GLY A 97 2.54 -1.79 1.32
CA GLY A 97 1.28 -1.20 1.79
C GLY A 97 1.41 0.20 2.39
N LYS A 98 2.52 0.91 2.22
CA LYS A 98 2.71 2.27 2.74
C LYS A 98 2.32 3.31 1.70
N LYS A 99 1.78 4.45 2.14
CA LYS A 99 1.53 5.60 1.27
C LYS A 99 2.82 6.06 0.57
N LYS A 100 2.73 6.29 -0.73
CA LYS A 100 3.79 6.82 -1.59
C LYS A 100 3.16 7.75 -2.62
N CYS A 101 3.58 9.00 -2.63
CA CYS A 101 3.15 9.99 -3.61
C CYS A 101 4.28 10.29 -4.57
N LYS A 102 3.93 10.43 -5.85
CA LYS A 102 4.80 10.93 -6.91
C LYS A 102 4.33 12.33 -7.28
N TYR A 103 5.29 13.19 -7.55
CA TYR A 103 5.05 14.58 -7.95
C TYR A 103 5.78 14.85 -9.25
N THR A 104 5.09 15.48 -10.19
CA THR A 104 5.60 15.83 -11.51
C THR A 104 5.13 17.22 -11.93
N CYS A 105 5.95 17.92 -12.71
CA CYS A 105 5.51 19.15 -13.36
C CYS A 105 4.51 18.83 -14.49
N PRO A 106 3.47 19.66 -14.70
CA PRO A 106 2.39 19.37 -15.64
C PRO A 106 2.82 19.05 -17.08
N ALA A 107 3.87 19.69 -17.59
CA ALA A 107 4.39 19.42 -18.95
C ALA A 107 5.60 18.48 -18.96
N GLY A 108 5.87 17.79 -17.85
CA GLY A 108 6.96 16.81 -17.74
C GLY A 108 8.35 17.44 -17.68
N GLU A 109 8.42 18.73 -17.32
CA GLU A 109 9.68 19.44 -17.13
C GLU A 109 10.44 18.93 -15.89
N ASN A 110 11.70 19.34 -15.80
CA ASN A 110 12.48 19.14 -14.60
C ASN A 110 11.94 20.05 -13.48
N MET A 111 12.00 19.60 -12.24
CA MET A 111 11.68 20.43 -11.08
C MET A 111 12.94 20.75 -10.28
N MET A 112 12.94 21.91 -9.64
CA MET A 112 13.94 22.30 -8.65
C MET A 112 13.42 21.96 -7.25
N LEU A 113 14.18 21.16 -6.52
CA LEU A 113 13.90 20.82 -5.13
C LEU A 113 14.81 21.62 -4.21
N PRO A 114 14.31 22.25 -3.14
CA PRO A 114 15.15 22.98 -2.21
C PRO A 114 16.15 22.02 -1.56
N GLY A 115 17.42 22.45 -1.52
CA GLY A 115 18.52 21.66 -0.97
C GLY A 115 18.99 20.49 -1.85
N SER A 116 18.44 20.30 -3.05
CA SER A 116 18.88 19.25 -3.98
C SER A 116 19.80 19.79 -5.07
N ALA A 117 20.94 19.14 -5.28
CA ALA A 117 21.83 19.43 -6.41
C ALA A 117 21.34 18.83 -7.74
N THR A 118 20.24 18.06 -7.72
CA THR A 118 19.69 17.40 -8.92
C THR A 118 18.33 17.97 -9.29
N GLN A 119 18.05 18.05 -10.59
CA GLN A 119 16.77 18.51 -11.13
C GLN A 119 16.02 17.33 -11.76
N PRO A 120 15.29 16.52 -10.97
CA PRO A 120 14.57 15.36 -11.49
C PRO A 120 13.28 15.76 -12.22
N LYS A 121 12.83 14.91 -13.14
CA LYS A 121 11.48 14.99 -13.72
C LYS A 121 10.38 14.46 -12.81
N VAL A 122 10.75 13.58 -11.88
CA VAL A 122 9.82 12.94 -10.94
C VAL A 122 10.41 13.00 -9.55
N PHE A 123 9.65 13.57 -8.62
CA PHE A 123 9.93 13.47 -7.20
C PHE A 123 8.99 12.43 -6.56
N ALA A 124 9.48 11.69 -5.58
CA ALA A 124 8.66 10.74 -4.85
C ALA A 124 8.92 10.80 -3.35
N ALA A 125 7.84 10.90 -2.58
CA ALA A 125 7.83 10.83 -1.14
C ALA A 125 7.12 9.55 -0.69
N ALA A 126 7.58 8.95 0.40
CA ALA A 126 6.90 7.82 1.02
C ALA A 126 6.72 8.06 2.52
N CYS A 127 5.56 7.67 3.04
CA CYS A 127 5.29 7.72 4.47
C CYS A 127 6.17 6.71 5.22
N LYS A 128 6.86 7.18 6.27
CA LYS A 128 7.70 6.34 7.14
C LYS A 128 7.60 6.80 8.59
N CYS A 129 7.73 5.83 9.49
CA CYS A 129 7.88 6.06 10.92
C CYS A 129 9.25 5.50 11.34
N PRO A 130 10.31 6.33 11.38
CA PRO A 130 11.67 5.90 11.70
C PRO A 130 11.74 5.17 13.03
N ARG A 131 12.68 4.22 13.14
CA ARG A 131 12.78 3.37 14.34
C ARG A 131 13.55 3.98 15.49
N GLY A 132 14.42 4.96 15.21
CA GLY A 132 15.34 5.58 16.16
C GLY A 132 14.82 6.84 16.85
N THR A 133 13.68 7.39 16.42
CA THR A 133 13.03 8.53 17.09
C THR A 133 12.16 8.01 18.24
N ASN A 134 12.28 8.62 19.43
CA ASN A 134 11.41 8.37 20.57
C ASN A 134 10.81 9.72 21.03
N PRO A 135 9.49 9.96 20.84
CA PRO A 135 8.49 9.06 20.26
C PRO A 135 8.73 8.77 18.78
N ARG A 136 8.19 7.65 18.29
CA ARG A 136 8.21 7.35 16.84
C ARG A 136 7.19 8.23 16.17
N VAL A 137 7.65 9.24 15.45
CA VAL A 137 6.78 10.13 14.67
C VAL A 137 6.81 9.68 13.21
N CYS A 138 5.64 9.47 12.62
CA CYS A 138 5.49 9.20 11.20
C CYS A 138 5.58 10.51 10.41
N GLY A 139 6.20 10.47 9.23
CA GLY A 139 6.26 11.63 8.34
C GLY A 139 6.60 11.23 6.91
N TRP A 140 6.50 12.18 5.99
CA TRP A 140 6.82 11.99 4.59
C TRP A 140 8.32 12.07 4.36
N TRP A 141 8.85 11.17 3.53
CA TRP A 141 10.28 11.10 3.27
C TRP A 141 10.59 11.08 1.79
N GLY A 142 11.12 12.20 1.30
CA GLY A 142 11.69 12.35 -0.02
C GLY A 142 13.21 12.24 0.01
N ARG A 143 13.79 11.16 -0.53
CA ARG A 143 15.25 10.93 -0.50
C ARG A 143 16.07 12.05 -1.15
N LYS A 144 15.46 12.81 -2.06
CA LYS A 144 16.07 13.92 -2.80
C LYS A 144 16.11 15.24 -2.02
N PHE A 145 15.31 15.36 -0.95
CA PHE A 145 15.31 16.48 -0.01
C PHE A 145 16.20 16.19 1.20
N SER A 146 15.90 15.09 1.90
CA SER A 146 16.58 14.75 3.14
C SER A 146 16.52 13.26 3.43
N THR A 147 17.60 12.76 4.04
CA THR A 147 17.69 11.40 4.61
C THR A 147 17.61 11.39 6.14
N THR A 148 17.53 12.57 6.77
CA THR A 148 17.47 12.74 8.23
C THR A 148 16.20 13.43 8.74
N THR A 149 15.47 14.16 7.90
CA THR A 149 14.27 14.91 8.30
C THR A 149 13.08 14.53 7.42
N ALA A 150 11.90 14.37 8.04
CA ALA A 150 10.65 14.23 7.31
C ALA A 150 10.28 15.58 6.67
N MET A 151 9.76 15.54 5.44
CA MET A 151 9.29 16.74 4.77
C MET A 151 7.94 17.20 5.32
N ALA A 152 7.75 18.50 5.35
CA ALA A 152 6.50 19.18 5.69
C ALA A 152 5.83 19.77 4.44
N GLN A 153 4.63 20.32 4.61
CA GLN A 153 3.90 21.00 3.53
C GLN A 153 4.74 22.13 2.89
N ALA A 154 5.44 22.92 3.70
CA ALA A 154 6.31 23.99 3.22
C ALA A 154 7.45 23.50 2.29
N ASP A 155 7.97 22.28 2.50
CA ASP A 155 8.98 21.71 1.61
C ASP A 155 8.38 21.33 0.25
N LEU A 156 7.11 20.93 0.23
CA LEU A 156 6.37 20.60 -0.99
C LEU A 156 6.02 21.87 -1.76
N ASP A 157 5.60 22.93 -1.07
CA ASP A 157 5.25 24.23 -1.65
C ASP A 157 6.47 24.94 -2.25
N ALA A 158 7.66 24.70 -1.70
CA ALA A 158 8.93 25.26 -2.19
C ALA A 158 9.47 24.58 -3.46
N ILE A 159 8.86 23.50 -3.94
CA ILE A 159 9.22 22.89 -5.23
C ILE A 159 8.77 23.81 -6.35
N THR A 160 9.67 24.11 -7.28
CA THR A 160 9.33 24.87 -8.49
C THR A 160 9.58 24.03 -9.73
N CYS A 161 8.75 24.24 -10.76
CA CYS A 161 8.98 23.67 -12.06
C CYS A 161 9.97 24.57 -12.82
N ILE A 162 10.98 23.95 -13.40
CA ILE A 162 11.84 24.64 -14.35
C ILE A 162 11.01 24.71 -15.60
N GLU A 163 10.46 25.89 -15.88
CA GLU A 163 9.84 26.16 -17.16
C GLU A 163 10.90 25.88 -18.22
N GLY A 164 10.81 24.70 -18.84
CA GLY A 164 11.47 24.47 -20.09
C GLY A 164 10.85 25.49 -21.03
N THR A 165 11.69 26.22 -21.76
CA THR A 165 11.24 26.98 -22.91
C THR A 165 10.33 26.05 -23.70
N ALA A 166 9.01 26.23 -23.57
CA ALA A 166 8.08 25.74 -24.56
C ALA A 166 8.72 26.19 -25.87
N THR A 167 9.01 25.25 -26.75
CA THR A 167 9.44 25.62 -28.10
C THR A 167 8.23 26.37 -28.65
N THR A 168 8.22 27.68 -28.48
CA THR A 168 7.31 28.59 -29.15
C THR A 168 7.56 28.25 -30.60
N ALA A 169 6.64 27.49 -31.21
CA ALA A 169 6.59 27.41 -32.64
C ALA A 169 6.62 28.85 -33.12
N ALA A 170 7.67 29.21 -33.85
CA ALA A 170 7.85 30.57 -34.34
C ALA A 170 6.51 31.03 -34.94
N PRO A 171 6.05 32.26 -34.64
CA PRO A 171 4.85 32.76 -35.31
C PRO A 171 5.13 32.65 -36.81
N THR A 172 4.31 31.87 -37.51
CA THR A 172 4.29 31.86 -38.97
C THR A 172 3.81 33.24 -39.38
N THR A 173 4.74 34.19 -39.47
CA THR A 173 4.52 35.46 -40.14
C THR A 173 4.50 35.14 -41.63
N THR A 174 3.35 34.68 -42.12
CA THR A 174 3.06 34.73 -43.55
C THR A 174 2.93 36.22 -43.89
N SER A 175 4.07 36.84 -44.17
CA SER A 175 4.14 38.15 -44.80
C SER A 175 3.55 37.99 -46.20
N ALA A 176 2.30 38.39 -46.35
CA ALA A 176 1.70 38.57 -47.66
C ALA A 176 2.43 39.76 -48.32
N ALA A 177 3.36 39.45 -49.22
CA ALA A 177 3.95 40.44 -50.10
C ALA A 177 2.83 41.08 -50.93
N ALA A 178 2.70 42.40 -50.81
CA ALA A 178 1.83 43.20 -51.66
C ALA A 178 2.34 43.14 -53.10
N ALA A 179 1.66 42.36 -53.94
CA ALA A 179 1.85 42.44 -55.38
C ALA A 179 1.08 43.65 -55.92
N SER A 180 1.82 44.73 -56.18
CA SER A 180 1.38 45.81 -57.05
C SER A 180 1.36 45.30 -58.49
N THR A 181 0.18 45.15 -59.08
CA THR A 181 0.03 45.04 -60.54
C THR A 181 -0.95 46.11 -61.02
N THR A 182 -0.38 47.13 -61.65
CA THR A 182 -1.09 48.04 -62.56
C THR A 182 -1.28 47.32 -63.89
N GLY A 183 -2.54 47.17 -64.34
CA GLY A 183 -2.89 46.59 -65.64
C GLY A 183 -4.38 46.77 -65.92
N ALA A 184 -4.69 47.23 -67.13
CA ALA A 184 -5.91 47.95 -67.50
C ALA A 184 -7.18 47.11 -67.71
N ALA A 185 -8.29 47.86 -67.89
CA ALA A 185 -9.67 47.41 -68.03
C ALA A 185 -9.94 46.46 -69.21
N GLY A 186 -10.84 45.51 -68.96
CA GLY A 186 -11.52 44.69 -69.97
C GLY A 186 -12.82 44.13 -69.39
N SER A 187 -13.95 44.59 -69.91
CA SER A 187 -15.31 44.14 -69.56
C SER A 187 -15.60 42.78 -70.20
N THR A 188 -16.20 41.84 -69.45
CA THR A 188 -17.41 41.10 -69.86
C THR A 188 -17.90 40.14 -68.76
N THR A 189 -19.22 40.18 -68.62
CA THR A 189 -20.23 39.40 -67.89
C THR A 189 -19.94 37.92 -67.57
N GLY A 190 -20.29 37.47 -66.35
CA GLY A 190 -20.60 36.05 -66.09
C GLY A 190 -20.65 35.55 -64.64
N ALA A 191 -21.81 35.68 -63.99
CA ALA A 191 -22.45 34.76 -63.01
C ALA A 191 -21.85 34.46 -61.60
N ALA A 192 -22.64 34.90 -60.61
CA ALA A 192 -23.12 34.25 -59.37
C ALA A 192 -22.20 33.33 -58.53
N GLY A 193 -22.01 33.73 -57.27
CA GLY A 193 -21.28 32.98 -56.26
C GLY A 193 -22.10 31.96 -55.47
N SER A 194 -21.46 31.35 -54.48
CA SER A 194 -22.05 31.07 -53.16
C SER A 194 -20.94 30.70 -52.18
N THR A 195 -21.02 31.26 -50.98
CA THR A 195 -20.18 30.95 -49.83
C THR A 195 -20.62 29.67 -49.12
N THR A 196 -19.67 29.12 -48.35
CA THR A 196 -19.83 28.41 -47.06
C THR A 196 -19.42 26.93 -47.04
N GLY A 197 -18.29 26.66 -46.37
CA GLY A 197 -18.30 25.78 -45.20
C GLY A 197 -17.78 24.33 -45.32
N ALA A 198 -16.50 24.17 -44.96
CA ALA A 198 -15.98 23.24 -43.95
C ALA A 198 -15.49 21.80 -44.28
N ALA A 199 -14.33 21.54 -43.65
CA ALA A 199 -13.87 20.34 -42.93
C ALA A 199 -13.13 19.21 -43.67
N GLY A 200 -11.90 18.98 -43.18
CA GLY A 200 -11.39 17.64 -42.88
C GLY A 200 -10.35 17.08 -43.84
N SER A 201 -9.06 17.41 -43.63
CA SER A 201 -7.97 16.58 -44.17
C SER A 201 -7.32 15.81 -43.02
N THR A 202 -7.68 14.54 -42.89
CA THR A 202 -6.93 13.56 -42.10
C THR A 202 -5.90 12.92 -43.02
N THR A 203 -4.62 13.17 -42.74
CA THR A 203 -3.51 12.48 -43.39
C THR A 203 -3.40 11.07 -42.80
N GLY A 204 -4.00 10.09 -43.46
CA GLY A 204 -3.69 8.69 -43.26
C GLY A 204 -2.43 8.33 -44.04
N ALA A 205 -1.35 8.03 -43.33
CA ALA A 205 -0.13 7.48 -43.91
C ALA A 205 -0.39 6.04 -44.42
N ALA A 206 -0.18 5.80 -45.71
CA ALA A 206 -0.10 4.47 -46.28
C ALA A 206 1.28 3.86 -45.99
N GLY A 207 1.31 2.89 -45.07
CA GLY A 207 2.48 2.09 -44.75
C GLY A 207 2.75 1.02 -45.82
N SER A 208 4.03 0.92 -46.18
CA SER A 208 4.62 0.02 -47.17
C SER A 208 4.33 -1.46 -46.91
N THR A 209 3.88 -2.17 -47.95
CA THR A 209 3.76 -3.63 -48.00
C THR A 209 5.09 -4.26 -48.42
N THR A 210 5.66 -5.09 -47.55
CA THR A 210 6.66 -6.10 -47.95
C THR A 210 6.28 -7.44 -47.35
N ALA A 211 6.07 -8.42 -48.23
CA ALA A 211 5.65 -9.78 -47.94
C ALA A 211 6.72 -10.57 -47.17
N ALA A 212 6.28 -11.39 -46.21
CA ALA A 212 7.07 -12.43 -45.57
C ALA A 212 6.81 -13.79 -46.26
N PRO A 213 7.82 -14.61 -46.54
CA PRO A 213 7.60 -15.97 -46.97
C PRO A 213 7.31 -16.91 -45.78
N VAL A 214 6.35 -17.80 -46.00
CA VAL A 214 5.99 -18.93 -45.15
C VAL A 214 7.10 -19.98 -45.19
N SER A 215 7.43 -20.54 -44.03
CA SER A 215 8.16 -21.81 -43.94
C SER A 215 7.57 -22.64 -42.79
N THR A 216 6.83 -23.66 -43.18
CA THR A 216 6.35 -24.77 -42.34
C THR A 216 7.42 -25.85 -42.26
N THR A 217 7.70 -26.35 -41.05
CA THR A 217 8.21 -27.69 -40.64
C THR A 217 8.57 -27.51 -39.15
N GLY A 218 8.29 -28.37 -38.19
CA GLY A 218 7.74 -29.71 -38.08
C GLY A 218 7.77 -30.07 -36.58
N ALA A 219 6.95 -31.02 -36.18
CA ALA A 219 6.75 -31.43 -34.80
C ALA A 219 8.03 -31.92 -34.09
N SER A 220 8.06 -31.77 -32.76
CA SER A 220 8.62 -32.77 -31.85
C SER A 220 7.94 -32.62 -30.50
N GLY A 221 7.14 -33.64 -30.16
CA GLY A 221 6.56 -33.82 -28.85
C GLY A 221 7.62 -34.23 -27.83
N SER A 222 7.32 -33.94 -26.57
CA SER A 222 7.93 -34.65 -25.44
C SER A 222 6.84 -34.90 -24.41
N THR A 223 6.07 -35.96 -24.65
CA THR A 223 5.35 -36.68 -23.59
C THR A 223 6.38 -37.42 -22.74
N THR A 224 6.53 -37.02 -21.48
CA THR A 224 7.21 -37.84 -20.48
C THR A 224 6.17 -38.37 -19.51
N ALA A 225 6.00 -39.68 -19.57
CA ALA A 225 5.12 -40.46 -18.70
C ALA A 225 5.60 -40.45 -17.24
N ALA A 226 4.63 -40.61 -16.34
CA ALA A 226 4.84 -40.93 -14.94
C ALA A 226 5.59 -42.26 -14.75
N PRO A 227 6.19 -42.46 -13.57
CA PRO A 227 6.07 -43.72 -12.88
C PRO A 227 5.08 -43.58 -11.71
N ALA A 228 4.13 -44.52 -11.68
CA ALA A 228 3.30 -44.81 -10.53
C ALA A 228 4.17 -45.33 -9.39
N SER A 229 3.94 -44.83 -8.18
CA SER A 229 4.32 -45.51 -6.93
C SER A 229 3.09 -45.65 -6.08
N THR A 230 2.40 -46.77 -6.28
CA THR A 230 1.46 -47.38 -5.33
C THR A 230 2.24 -47.88 -4.13
N THR A 231 1.97 -47.34 -2.94
CA THR A 231 2.26 -48.04 -1.68
C THR A 231 1.08 -47.86 -0.74
N ALA A 232 0.70 -49.00 -0.18
CA ALA A 232 -0.55 -49.29 0.50
C ALA A 232 -0.75 -48.55 1.83
N VAL A 233 -2.03 -48.36 2.13
CA VAL A 233 -2.61 -48.22 3.46
C VAL A 233 -2.29 -49.48 4.28
N PRO A 234 -2.14 -49.34 5.61
CA PRO A 234 -2.87 -50.26 6.46
C PRO A 234 -3.86 -49.50 7.34
N ALA A 235 -5.09 -49.98 7.30
CA ALA A 235 -6.11 -49.70 8.28
C ALA A 235 -5.66 -50.22 9.65
N SER A 236 -5.90 -49.42 10.69
CA SER A 236 -6.16 -49.92 12.03
C SER A 236 -7.35 -49.16 12.59
N SER A 237 -8.48 -49.86 12.60
CA SER A 237 -9.60 -49.67 13.50
C SER A 237 -9.13 -49.65 14.96
N THR A 238 -9.76 -48.83 15.80
CA THR A 238 -10.45 -49.26 17.05
C THR A 238 -11.06 -48.03 17.73
N THR A 239 -12.40 -48.02 17.74
CA THR A 239 -13.30 -47.74 18.87
C THR A 239 -12.92 -46.68 19.91
N GLY A 240 -13.77 -45.65 20.05
CA GLY A 240 -13.74 -44.75 21.19
C GLY A 240 -14.72 -43.59 21.08
N GLY A 241 -15.99 -43.89 20.83
CA GLY A 241 -17.05 -42.93 21.12
C GLY A 241 -17.19 -42.80 22.63
N SER A 242 -17.25 -41.56 23.13
CA SER A 242 -18.00 -41.21 24.33
C SER A 242 -18.19 -39.69 24.35
N THR A 243 -19.40 -39.31 23.94
CA THR A 243 -20.13 -38.17 24.46
C THR A 243 -19.89 -37.99 25.95
N LEU A 244 -19.52 -36.79 26.40
CA LEU A 244 -19.90 -36.22 27.69
C LEU A 244 -19.58 -34.72 27.66
N ARG A 245 -20.53 -34.01 27.04
CA ARG A 245 -20.80 -32.60 27.27
C ARG A 245 -21.99 -32.60 28.23
N ALA A 246 -21.92 -31.75 29.26
CA ALA A 246 -22.83 -31.64 30.42
C ALA A 246 -22.38 -32.51 31.60
N ASP A 247 -21.84 -31.83 32.63
CA ASP A 247 -21.93 -32.16 34.08
C ASP A 247 -20.73 -31.63 34.86
N CYS A 248 -20.51 -30.30 34.83
CA CYS A 248 -19.69 -29.64 35.84
C CYS A 248 -20.20 -28.23 36.20
N ILE A 249 -21.52 -28.05 36.19
CA ILE A 249 -22.20 -26.90 36.78
C ILE A 249 -23.25 -27.47 37.74
N THR A 250 -22.86 -27.82 38.97
CA THR A 250 -23.71 -27.95 40.18
C THR A 250 -22.97 -28.66 41.32
N GLN A 251 -21.81 -28.17 41.75
CA GLN A 251 -21.25 -28.54 43.06
C GLN A 251 -20.25 -27.47 43.47
N LEU A 252 -20.71 -26.39 44.13
CA LEU A 252 -19.94 -25.56 45.09
C LEU A 252 -20.78 -24.40 45.70
N THR A 253 -22.11 -24.53 45.73
CA THR A 253 -23.00 -23.63 46.49
C THR A 253 -23.69 -24.40 47.61
N ALA A 254 -22.91 -24.90 48.56
CA ALA A 254 -23.42 -25.36 49.85
C ALA A 254 -22.22 -25.49 50.79
N ASP A 255 -21.96 -24.46 51.58
CA ASP A 255 -21.55 -24.58 52.99
C ASP A 255 -21.47 -23.17 53.58
N GLY A 256 -22.65 -22.64 53.91
CA GLY A 256 -22.78 -21.60 54.92
C GLY A 256 -22.99 -22.28 56.27
N HIS A 257 -22.09 -22.04 57.21
CA HIS A 257 -22.30 -22.33 58.62
C HIS A 257 -21.91 -21.11 59.47
N ASN A 258 -22.89 -20.65 60.25
CA ASN A 258 -22.90 -19.57 61.25
C ASN A 258 -21.82 -19.74 62.35
N ASP A 259 -21.05 -18.70 62.72
CA ASP A 259 -21.25 -17.73 63.85
C ASP A 259 -20.75 -18.30 65.22
N PRO A 260 -20.45 -17.55 66.32
CA PRO A 260 -20.13 -16.12 66.60
C PRO A 260 -18.74 -15.98 67.28
N THR A 261 -18.16 -14.81 67.61
CA THR A 261 -18.29 -14.11 68.93
C THR A 261 -17.21 -12.99 69.02
N GLU A 262 -17.63 -11.80 69.49
CA GLU A 262 -16.95 -10.66 70.18
C GLU A 262 -15.43 -10.38 70.00
N GLY A 263 -14.95 -9.12 69.91
CA GLY A 263 -15.60 -7.82 70.02
C GLY A 263 -14.58 -6.65 70.10
N LYS A 264 -15.13 -5.41 70.13
CA LYS A 264 -14.59 -4.19 70.80
C LYS A 264 -13.32 -3.54 70.17
N ILE A 265 -13.17 -2.22 69.88
CA ILE A 265 -13.70 -0.91 70.34
C ILE A 265 -13.40 0.15 69.24
N MET A 266 -14.39 1.01 68.93
CA MET A 266 -14.41 2.49 68.74
C MET A 266 -13.08 3.29 68.76
N THR A 267 -12.90 4.54 68.31
CA THR A 267 -13.56 5.60 67.51
C THR A 267 -12.52 6.74 67.46
N ARG A 268 -12.58 7.58 66.42
CA ARG A 268 -11.93 8.92 66.26
C ARG A 268 -11.45 9.64 67.53
N ALA A 269 -10.25 10.22 67.42
CA ALA A 269 -9.96 11.64 67.65
C ALA A 269 -8.88 12.08 66.64
#